data_AF-A0A1C5QUB4-F1
#
_entry.id   AF-A0A1C5QUB4-F1
#
_cell.length_a   1.000
_cell.length_b   1.000
_cell.length_c   1.000
_cell.angle_alpha   90.00
_cell.angle_beta   90.00
_cell.angle_gamma   90.00
#
_symmetry.space_group_name_H-M   'P 1'
#
loop_
_entity.id
_entity.type
_entity.pdbx_description
1 polymer ?
#
loop_
_entity_poly.entity_id
_entity_poly.type
_entity_poly.pdbx_seq_one_letter_code
_entity_poly.pdbx_strand_id
1 'polypeptide(L)'
;MHRKMKENKKGFTLAELLIVVAIIAVLVAISIPIFTSQLEKSRDAVSISNIRAAYAEAQTSWLTGSNGENATIDKAKKTVTVAKIVTKGTSGTDFSGEGKELPDTNLKNLAEPAAGEHELIFEYNDDGSIKSVAWATGTTMNN
;
A
#
# COMPACT_ATOMS: atom_id res chain seq x y z
N MET A 1 -23.43 50.48 -50.86
CA MET A 1 -23.59 50.45 -49.39
C MET A 1 -22.96 49.18 -48.85
N HIS A 2 -21.88 49.27 -48.08
CA HIS A 2 -21.28 48.12 -47.37
C HIS A 2 -21.44 48.33 -45.86
N ARG A 3 -22.35 47.58 -45.23
CA ARG A 3 -22.59 47.63 -43.79
C ARG A 3 -21.58 46.69 -43.11
N LYS A 4 -20.48 47.24 -42.58
CA LYS A 4 -19.56 46.46 -41.73
C LYS A 4 -20.31 46.02 -40.46
N MET A 5 -20.54 44.71 -40.31
CA MET A 5 -20.92 44.12 -39.03
C MET A 5 -19.78 44.36 -38.03
N LYS A 6 -20.05 45.05 -36.93
CA LYS A 6 -19.11 45.15 -35.80
C LYS A 6 -19.04 43.79 -35.13
N GLU A 7 -17.94 43.08 -35.29
CA GLU A 7 -17.61 41.92 -34.45
C GLU A 7 -17.37 42.43 -33.02
N ASN A 8 -18.33 42.19 -32.12
CA ASN A 8 -18.15 42.41 -30.70
C ASN A 8 -17.20 41.33 -30.14
N LYS A 9 -15.89 41.55 -30.27
CA LYS A 9 -14.89 40.73 -29.58
C LYS A 9 -14.96 41.06 -28.08
N LYS A 10 -15.82 40.36 -27.35
CA LYS A 10 -15.82 40.38 -25.88
C LYS A 10 -14.52 39.72 -25.42
N GLY A 11 -13.59 40.52 -24.91
CA GLY A 11 -12.36 40.05 -24.29
C GLY A 11 -12.62 39.52 -22.87
N PHE A 12 -11.76 38.62 -22.40
CA PHE A 12 -11.78 38.10 -21.04
C PHE A 12 -11.45 39.22 -20.05
N THR A 13 -12.32 39.46 -19.07
CA THR A 13 -12.08 40.50 -18.06
C THR A 13 -11.15 39.96 -16.95
N LEU A 14 -10.34 40.84 -16.36
CA LEU A 14 -9.51 40.46 -15.20
C LEU A 14 -10.37 40.01 -14.01
N ALA A 15 -11.57 40.56 -13.86
CA ALA A 15 -12.51 40.19 -12.81
C ALA A 15 -13.03 38.75 -13.00
N GLU A 16 -13.32 38.33 -14.23
CA GLU A 16 -13.69 36.95 -14.57
C GLU A 16 -12.53 35.98 -14.29
N LEU A 17 -11.28 36.38 -14.54
CA LEU A 17 -10.13 35.54 -14.16
C LEU A 17 -10.00 35.41 -12.64
N LEU A 18 -10.17 36.51 -11.92
CA LEU A 18 -9.95 36.59 -10.48
C LEU A 18 -10.93 35.71 -9.70
N ILE A 19 -12.22 35.75 -10.06
CA ILE A 19 -13.23 34.91 -9.40
C ILE A 19 -12.97 33.42 -9.65
N VAL A 20 -12.47 33.04 -10.83
CA VAL A 20 -12.16 31.65 -11.17
C VAL A 20 -11.01 31.12 -10.32
N VAL A 21 -9.90 31.86 -10.22
CA VAL A 21 -8.76 31.42 -9.39
C VAL A 21 -9.12 31.40 -7.91
N ALA A 22 -9.99 32.29 -7.44
CA ALA A 22 -10.50 32.28 -6.07
C ALA A 22 -11.29 31.00 -5.76
N ILE A 23 -12.16 30.56 -6.67
CA ILE A 23 -12.93 29.31 -6.51
C ILE A 23 -11.99 28.09 -6.55
N ILE A 24 -11.03 28.04 -7.48
CA ILE A 24 -10.06 26.95 -7.58
C ILE A 24 -9.24 26.84 -6.29
N ALA A 25 -8.81 27.97 -5.70
CA ALA A 25 -8.05 27.97 -4.45
C ALA A 25 -8.81 27.29 -3.31
N VAL A 26 -10.12 27.54 -3.17
CA VAL A 26 -10.97 26.89 -2.15
C VAL A 26 -11.11 25.40 -2.42
N LEU A 27 -11.32 24.99 -3.68
CA LEU A 27 -11.44 23.58 -4.05
C LEU A 27 -10.14 22.81 -3.75
N VAL A 28 -8.99 23.37 -4.13
CA VAL A 28 -7.68 22.75 -3.92
C VAL A 28 -7.35 22.60 -2.44
N ALA A 29 -7.69 23.61 -1.62
CA ALA A 29 -7.44 23.58 -0.18
C ALA A 29 -8.10 22.37 0.52
N ILE A 30 -9.30 21.97 0.10
CA ILE A 30 -10.01 20.79 0.63
C ILE A 30 -9.57 19.51 -0.09
N SER A 31 -9.30 19.59 -1.39
CA SER A 31 -9.02 18.41 -2.21
C SER A 31 -7.67 17.76 -1.90
N ILE A 32 -6.63 18.55 -1.64
CA ILE A 32 -5.28 18.02 -1.38
C ILE A 32 -5.24 17.04 -0.19
N PRO A 33 -5.69 17.41 1.03
CA PRO A 33 -5.58 16.50 2.18
C PRO A 33 -6.40 15.21 1.99
N ILE A 34 -7.59 15.31 1.39
CA ILE A 34 -8.44 14.15 1.10
C ILE A 34 -7.74 13.24 0.08
N PHE A 35 -7.22 13.80 -1.00
CA PHE A 35 -6.56 13.04 -2.05
C PHE A 35 -5.30 12.35 -1.51
N THR A 36 -4.47 13.04 -0.72
CA THR A 36 -3.29 12.44 -0.10
C THR A 36 -3.64 11.27 0.82
N SER A 37 -4.70 11.40 1.64
CA SER A 37 -5.15 10.31 2.50
C SER A 37 -5.66 9.11 1.69
N GLN A 38 -6.41 9.34 0.61
CA GLN A 38 -6.90 8.25 -0.25
C GLN A 38 -5.78 7.56 -1.04
N LEU A 39 -4.77 8.32 -1.47
CA LEU A 39 -3.58 7.76 -2.09
C LEU A 39 -2.85 6.83 -1.12
N GLU A 40 -2.69 7.23 0.15
CA GLU A 40 -2.03 6.37 1.14
C GLU A 40 -2.81 5.09 1.39
N LYS A 41 -4.13 5.17 1.61
CA LYS A 41 -5.00 3.98 1.70
C LYS A 41 -4.87 3.05 0.50
N SER A 42 -4.75 3.62 -0.70
CA SER A 42 -4.58 2.83 -1.93
C SER A 42 -3.22 2.12 -1.97
N ARG A 43 -2.16 2.74 -1.44
CA ARG A 43 -0.83 2.14 -1.32
C ARG A 43 -0.84 1.01 -0.30
N ASP A 44 -1.51 1.23 0.82
CA ASP A 44 -1.63 0.24 1.89
C ASP A 44 -2.46 -0.95 1.43
N ALA A 45 -3.57 -0.74 0.71
CA ALA A 45 -4.36 -1.81 0.12
C ALA A 45 -3.52 -2.73 -0.79
N VAL A 46 -2.56 -2.18 -1.53
CA VAL A 46 -1.60 -2.98 -2.32
C VAL A 46 -0.66 -3.76 -1.40
N SER A 47 -0.08 -3.13 -0.38
CA SER A 47 0.76 -3.81 0.62
C SER A 47 0.01 -4.98 1.28
N ILE A 48 -1.25 -4.76 1.71
CA ILE A 48 -2.11 -5.76 2.34
C ILE A 48 -2.42 -6.92 1.38
N SER A 49 -2.68 -6.63 0.11
CA SER A 49 -2.86 -7.68 -0.92
C SER A 49 -1.61 -8.54 -1.07
N ASN A 50 -0.42 -7.93 -1.08
CA ASN A 50 0.85 -8.65 -1.19
C ASN A 50 1.12 -9.51 0.06
N ILE A 51 0.84 -8.98 1.25
CA ILE A 51 0.96 -9.73 2.51
C ILE A 51 -0.02 -10.91 2.53
N ARG A 52 -1.24 -10.75 2.02
CA ARG A 52 -2.22 -11.84 1.90
C ARG A 52 -1.74 -12.94 0.95
N ALA A 53 -1.12 -12.56 -0.17
CA ALA A 53 -0.50 -13.51 -1.09
C ALA A 53 0.63 -14.28 -0.40
N ALA A 54 1.51 -13.56 0.32
CA ALA A 54 2.59 -14.17 1.09
C ALA A 54 2.08 -15.17 2.15
N TYR A 55 1.01 -14.81 2.85
CA TYR A 55 0.36 -15.72 3.81
C TYR A 55 -0.11 -17.03 3.15
N ALA A 56 -0.77 -16.93 1.98
CA ALA A 56 -1.24 -18.11 1.26
C ALA A 56 -0.09 -19.00 0.79
N GLU A 57 1.02 -18.40 0.34
CA GLU A 57 2.22 -19.13 -0.05
C GLU A 57 2.90 -19.80 1.15
N ALA A 58 3.00 -19.09 2.28
CA ALA A 58 3.56 -19.63 3.52
C ALA A 58 2.76 -20.85 4.00
N GLN A 59 1.43 -20.74 4.01
CA GLN A 59 0.54 -21.82 4.42
C GLN A 59 0.65 -23.03 3.48
N THR A 60 0.69 -22.79 2.17
CA THR A 60 0.84 -23.86 1.18
C THR A 60 2.17 -24.59 1.35
N SER A 61 3.26 -23.85 1.56
CA SER A 61 4.59 -24.42 1.76
C SER A 61 4.65 -25.24 3.05
N TRP A 62 4.12 -24.71 4.16
CA TRP A 62 4.07 -25.44 5.42
C TRP A 62 3.27 -26.76 5.31
N LEU A 63 2.08 -26.71 4.69
CA LEU A 63 1.21 -27.89 4.54
C LEU A 63 1.80 -28.95 3.60
N THR A 64 2.45 -28.53 2.51
CA THR A 64 3.05 -29.45 1.53
C THR A 64 4.45 -29.92 1.94
N GLY A 65 5.07 -29.25 2.92
CA GLY A 65 6.43 -29.51 3.38
C GLY A 65 7.50 -29.27 2.30
N SER A 66 7.16 -28.52 1.25
CA SER A 66 7.99 -28.22 0.07
C SER A 66 8.13 -26.71 -0.11
N ASN A 67 9.30 -26.25 -0.56
CA ASN A 67 9.53 -24.84 -0.83
C ASN A 67 8.67 -24.35 -2.01
N GLY A 68 8.19 -23.11 -1.90
CA GLY A 68 7.55 -22.37 -2.98
C GLY A 68 8.57 -21.62 -3.84
N GLU A 69 8.08 -20.79 -4.75
CA GLU A 69 8.94 -19.93 -5.59
C GLU A 69 9.64 -18.84 -4.77
N ASN A 70 8.92 -18.26 -3.79
CA ASN A 70 9.45 -17.24 -2.90
C ASN A 70 9.38 -17.67 -1.42
N ALA A 71 8.81 -18.83 -1.12
CA ALA A 71 8.70 -19.39 0.22
C ALA A 71 9.74 -20.50 0.52
N THR A 72 10.49 -20.33 1.60
CA THR A 72 11.48 -21.31 2.08
C THR A 72 11.13 -21.81 3.47
N ILE A 73 11.17 -23.13 3.66
CA ILE A 73 10.83 -23.79 4.94
C ILE A 73 12.10 -24.13 5.72
N ASP A 74 12.14 -23.74 6.99
CA ASP A 74 13.09 -24.25 7.99
C ASP A 74 12.32 -25.10 9.01
N LYS A 75 12.38 -26.43 8.82
CA LYS A 75 11.67 -27.39 9.68
C LYS A 75 12.22 -27.43 11.11
N ALA A 76 13.51 -27.14 11.30
CA ALA A 76 14.13 -27.16 12.62
C ALA A 76 13.66 -25.98 13.47
N LYS A 77 13.49 -24.82 12.83
CA LYS A 77 12.96 -23.61 13.48
C LYS A 77 11.44 -23.49 13.40
N LYS A 78 10.78 -24.37 12.64
CA LYS A 78 9.33 -24.32 12.36
C LYS A 78 8.93 -22.98 11.73
N THR A 79 9.74 -22.49 10.79
CA THR A 79 9.49 -21.22 10.12
C THR A 79 9.31 -21.39 8.63
N VAL A 80 8.49 -20.53 8.03
CA VAL A 80 8.44 -20.29 6.59
C VAL A 80 8.80 -18.83 6.33
N THR A 81 9.82 -18.59 5.54
CA THR A 81 10.21 -17.25 5.09
C THR A 81 9.69 -17.03 3.68
N VAL A 82 8.91 -15.97 3.46
CA VAL A 82 8.42 -15.56 2.14
C VAL A 82 9.11 -14.26 1.75
N ALA A 83 9.80 -14.29 0.60
CA ALA A 83 10.57 -13.16 0.07
C ALA A 83 9.78 -12.29 -0.92
N LYS A 84 10.38 -11.16 -1.32
CA LYS A 84 9.89 -10.24 -2.38
C LYS A 84 8.51 -9.63 -2.12
N ILE A 85 8.21 -9.33 -0.86
CA ILE A 85 6.95 -8.70 -0.48
C ILE A 85 7.11 -7.20 -0.62
N VAL A 86 6.50 -6.64 -1.65
CA VAL A 86 6.55 -5.19 -1.90
C VAL A 86 5.53 -4.47 -1.01
N THR A 87 6.01 -3.55 -0.18
CA THR A 87 5.16 -2.60 0.55
C THR A 87 5.30 -1.21 -0.07
N LYS A 88 4.20 -0.46 -0.09
CA LYS A 88 4.13 0.87 -0.72
C LYS A 88 3.85 2.01 0.25
N GLY A 89 3.50 1.73 1.50
CA GLY A 89 3.14 2.77 2.45
C GLY A 89 4.35 3.51 3.03
N THR A 90 4.04 4.60 3.71
CA THR A 90 4.99 5.48 4.39
C THR A 90 5.19 4.96 5.80
N SER A 91 6.43 4.81 6.28
CA SER A 91 6.73 4.30 7.62
C SER A 91 5.93 5.06 8.70
N GLY A 92 4.86 4.46 9.22
CA GLY A 92 3.97 5.13 10.16
C GLY A 92 2.77 4.28 10.54
N THR A 93 2.88 3.63 11.70
CA THR A 93 1.82 2.96 12.50
C THR A 93 0.53 2.61 11.74
N ASP A 94 0.44 1.34 11.33
CA ASP A 94 -0.78 0.58 11.06
C ASP A 94 -1.50 0.81 9.72
N PHE A 95 -0.87 0.60 8.55
CA PHE A 95 -1.51 0.39 7.23
C PHE A 95 -2.82 1.18 6.99
N SER A 96 -2.87 2.44 7.43
CA SER A 96 -4.06 3.31 7.52
C SER A 96 -5.38 2.64 8.00
N GLY A 97 -5.30 1.56 8.78
CA GLY A 97 -6.42 0.75 9.25
C GLY A 97 -6.85 -0.41 8.33
N GLU A 98 -6.29 -0.50 7.12
CA GLU A 98 -6.56 -1.55 6.12
C GLU A 98 -5.99 -2.92 6.53
N GLY A 99 -5.03 -2.95 7.46
CA GLY A 99 -4.46 -4.18 8.03
C GLY A 99 -5.47 -5.12 8.70
N LYS A 100 -6.66 -4.62 9.07
CA LYS A 100 -7.74 -5.40 9.70
C LYS A 100 -8.31 -6.49 8.78
N GLU A 101 -8.11 -6.36 7.48
CA GLU A 101 -8.56 -7.30 6.44
C GLU A 101 -7.63 -8.50 6.26
N LEU A 102 -6.52 -8.59 7.00
CA LEU A 102 -5.60 -9.72 6.94
C LEU A 102 -6.20 -10.98 7.60
N PRO A 103 -5.85 -12.19 7.12
CA PRO A 103 -6.49 -13.44 7.56
C PRO A 103 -6.06 -13.92 8.95
N ASP A 104 -4.96 -13.40 9.51
CA ASP A 104 -4.38 -13.84 10.78
C ASP A 104 -4.18 -12.67 11.75
N THR A 105 -4.36 -12.90 13.06
CA THR A 105 -4.21 -11.85 14.08
C THR A 105 -2.78 -11.32 14.19
N ASN A 106 -1.77 -12.15 13.97
CA ASN A 106 -0.37 -11.71 13.97
C ASN A 106 -0.08 -10.79 12.78
N LEU A 107 -0.72 -11.08 11.64
CA LEU A 107 -0.65 -10.21 10.46
C LEU A 107 -1.35 -8.87 10.67
N LYS A 108 -2.51 -8.86 11.32
CA LYS A 108 -3.24 -7.61 11.64
C LYS A 108 -2.45 -6.66 12.54
N ASN A 109 -1.59 -7.23 13.39
CA ASN A 109 -0.77 -6.49 14.35
C ASN A 109 0.65 -6.22 13.82
N LEU A 110 0.92 -6.56 12.57
CA LEU A 110 2.21 -6.34 11.95
C LEU A 110 2.40 -4.85 11.67
N ALA A 111 3.46 -4.27 12.21
CA ALA A 111 3.82 -2.89 11.95
C ALA A 111 4.14 -2.69 10.45
N GLU A 112 3.69 -1.59 9.86
CA GLU A 112 4.00 -1.27 8.47
C GLU A 112 5.50 -0.95 8.30
N PRO A 113 6.22 -1.68 7.42
CA PRO A 113 7.62 -1.38 7.13
C PRO A 113 7.70 -0.19 6.17
N ALA A 114 8.89 0.39 6.01
CA ALA A 114 9.13 1.38 4.94
C ALA A 114 8.77 0.81 3.57
N ALA A 115 8.41 1.66 2.62
CA ALA A 115 8.22 1.24 1.23
C ALA A 115 9.48 0.53 0.70
N GLY A 116 9.30 -0.64 0.09
CA GLY A 116 10.40 -1.46 -0.40
C GLY A 116 10.02 -2.93 -0.52
N GLU A 117 11.00 -3.75 -0.87
CA GLU A 117 10.88 -5.20 -0.85
C GLU A 117 11.35 -5.75 0.50
N HIS A 118 10.56 -6.64 1.07
CA HIS A 118 10.80 -7.23 2.39
C HIS A 118 10.54 -8.73 2.37
N GLU A 119 10.96 -9.37 3.47
CA GLU A 119 10.64 -10.76 3.75
C GLU A 119 9.78 -10.88 5.00
N LEU A 120 8.79 -11.78 4.96
CA LEU A 120 7.98 -12.16 6.11
C LEU A 120 8.37 -13.55 6.60
N ILE A 121 8.57 -13.65 7.91
CA ILE A 121 8.86 -14.90 8.59
C ILE A 121 7.60 -15.29 9.36
N PHE A 122 7.06 -16.47 9.03
CA PHE A 122 5.93 -17.11 9.69
C PHE A 122 6.47 -18.22 10.59
N GLU A 123 6.30 -18.11 11.90
CA GLU A 123 6.63 -19.18 12.86
C GLU A 123 5.39 -20.01 13.15
N TYR A 124 5.52 -21.33 13.15
CA TYR A 124 4.43 -22.28 13.36
C TYR A 124 4.57 -23.02 14.68
N ASN A 125 3.43 -23.27 15.33
CA ASN A 125 3.31 -24.18 16.45
C ASN A 125 3.32 -25.64 15.96
N ASP A 126 3.46 -26.58 16.90
CA ASP A 126 3.39 -28.02 16.60
C ASP A 126 2.02 -28.48 16.09
N ASP A 127 0.96 -27.71 16.37
CA ASP A 127 -0.38 -27.95 15.85
C ASP A 127 -0.60 -27.39 14.43
N GLY A 128 0.42 -26.77 13.84
CA GLY A 128 0.37 -26.14 12.52
C GLY A 128 -0.32 -24.78 12.48
N SER A 129 -0.73 -24.22 13.61
CA SER A 129 -1.18 -22.82 13.72
C SER A 129 0.01 -21.85 13.67
N ILE A 130 -0.24 -20.62 13.23
CA ILE A 130 0.79 -19.57 13.22
C ILE A 130 0.98 -19.06 14.66
N LYS A 131 2.22 -19.15 15.12
CA LYS A 131 2.67 -18.65 16.41
C LYS A 131 3.01 -17.16 16.37
N SER A 132 3.75 -16.73 15.35
CA SER A 132 4.17 -15.35 15.19
C SER A 132 4.43 -15.01 13.72
N VAL A 133 4.32 -13.72 13.38
CA VAL A 133 4.73 -13.19 12.09
C VAL A 133 5.55 -11.93 12.29
N ALA A 134 6.69 -11.85 11.62
CA ALA A 134 7.58 -10.68 11.71
C ALA A 134 8.26 -10.40 10.37
N TRP A 135 8.58 -9.12 10.14
CA TRP A 135 9.52 -8.74 9.09
C TRP A 135 10.92 -9.26 9.45
N ALA A 136 11.63 -9.78 8.46
CA ALA A 136 13.04 -10.12 8.64
C ALA A 136 13.83 -8.85 9.00
N THR A 137 14.43 -8.81 10.20
CA THR A 137 15.26 -7.68 10.63
C THR A 137 16.65 -7.83 10.01
N GLY A 138 16.82 -7.30 8.79
CA GLY A 138 18.12 -7.33 8.11
C GLY A 138 17.97 -7.43 6.60
N THR A 139 18.02 -6.28 5.95
CA THR A 139 18.65 -6.06 4.64
C THR A 139 18.45 -7.13 3.56
N THR A 140 17.30 -7.13 2.89
CA THR A 140 17.32 -7.42 1.43
C THR A 140 17.79 -6.16 0.70
N MET A 141 19.09 -5.85 0.86
CA MET A 141 19.83 -5.08 -0.14
C MET A 141 20.14 -6.05 -1.29
N ASN A 142 19.40 -5.89 -2.38
CA ASN A 142 19.82 -6.03 -3.79
C ASN A 142 20.74 -7.20 -4.17
N ASN A 143 20.25 -8.06 -5.07
CA ASN A 143 20.61 -8.00 -6.51
C ASN A 143 19.63 -8.81 -7.36
#